data_AF-A0A955U747-F1
#
_entry.id   AF-A0A955U747-F1
#
_cell.length_a   1.000
_cell.length_b   1.000
_cell.length_c   1.000
_cell.angle_alpha   90.00
_cell.angle_beta   90.00
_cell.angle_gamma   90.00
#
_symmetry.space_group_name_H-M   'P 1'
#
loop_
_entity.id
_entity.type
_entity.pdbx_description
1 polymer ?
#
loop_
_entity_poly.entity_id
_entity_poly.type
_entity_poly.pdbx_seq_one_letter_code
_entity_poly.pdbx_strand_id
1 'polypeptide(L)'
;CAIAMVRKEPAHPGVAGTDGSMMLLALSALAAPPSDATCDTLSLALARIELPDRPEGGPDFWWMDPNPCGQYGQLAGIAPPEGEDVWCEERKKKNGRRTRFTADGKVTLETRFLNDEEVGPRVGWDPMSRRVVSLTPLRKGQPHGRSVVWTPEGTLATTWVKGVKQGFSWTLDERGRITAVESWVDGVRSGRSCAWRDGVLQVDHLVIPTP
;
A
#
# COMPACT_ATOMS: atom_id res chain seq x y z
N CYS A 1 51.71 -43.99 11.98
CA CYS A 1 51.14 -43.10 10.95
C CYS A 1 49.62 -43.16 11.03
N ALA A 2 49.00 -42.18 11.71
CA ALA A 2 47.55 -42.10 11.84
C ALA A 2 46.97 -41.31 10.66
N ILE A 3 45.99 -41.90 9.98
CA ILE A 3 45.27 -41.27 8.87
C ILE A 3 44.07 -40.52 9.47
N ALA A 4 44.13 -39.19 9.45
CA ALA A 4 43.02 -38.34 9.84
C ALA A 4 42.05 -38.16 8.66
N MET A 5 40.80 -38.59 8.83
CA MET A 5 39.72 -38.35 7.88
C MET A 5 39.18 -36.93 8.06
N VAL A 6 39.33 -36.09 7.03
CA VAL A 6 38.70 -34.77 6.96
C VAL A 6 37.26 -34.95 6.49
N ARG A 7 36.29 -34.66 7.38
CA ARG A 7 34.88 -34.53 7.00
C ARG A 7 34.68 -33.22 6.25
N LYS A 8 34.05 -33.31 5.07
CA LYS A 8 33.64 -32.19 4.24
C LYS A 8 32.25 -31.73 4.70
N GLU A 9 32.15 -30.56 5.30
CA GLU A 9 30.87 -29.90 5.58
C GLU A 9 30.22 -29.42 4.27
N PRO A 10 28.89 -29.55 4.10
CA PRO A 10 28.20 -28.92 2.99
C PRO A 10 28.06 -27.41 3.24
N ALA A 11 28.47 -26.62 2.24
CA ALA A 11 28.29 -25.18 2.21
C ALA A 11 26.79 -24.83 2.24
N HIS A 12 26.37 -24.09 3.26
CA HIS A 12 25.10 -23.38 3.24
C HIS A 12 25.21 -22.19 2.27
N PRO A 13 24.27 -22.02 1.31
CA PRO A 13 24.18 -20.79 0.55
C PRO A 13 23.74 -19.66 1.48
N GLY A 14 24.61 -18.66 1.64
CA GLY A 14 24.36 -17.47 2.42
C GLY A 14 23.12 -16.74 1.93
N VAL A 15 22.21 -16.49 2.85
CA VAL A 15 21.09 -15.56 2.67
C VAL A 15 21.69 -14.17 2.56
N ALA A 16 21.70 -13.63 1.34
CA ALA A 16 21.93 -12.22 1.11
C ALA A 16 20.78 -11.45 1.78
N GLY A 17 21.09 -10.80 2.89
CA GLY A 17 20.22 -9.76 3.44
C GLY A 17 20.09 -8.67 2.40
N THR A 18 18.93 -8.59 1.75
CA THR A 18 18.54 -7.42 1.01
C THR A 18 18.25 -6.34 2.03
N ASP A 19 19.21 -5.43 2.19
CA ASP A 19 19.01 -4.14 2.80
C ASP A 19 17.78 -3.50 2.15
N GLY A 20 16.68 -3.53 2.87
CA GLY A 20 15.49 -2.76 2.58
C GLY A 20 15.80 -1.28 2.79
N SER A 21 16.59 -0.70 1.87
CA SER A 21 16.58 0.74 1.60
C SER A 21 15.22 1.08 0.98
N MET A 22 14.20 1.04 1.84
CA MET A 22 12.90 1.57 1.56
C MET A 22 13.09 3.08 1.56
N MET A 23 13.15 3.67 0.35
CA MET A 23 13.11 5.11 0.16
C MET A 23 12.00 5.68 1.06
N LEU A 24 12.39 6.39 2.12
CA LEU A 24 11.51 7.36 2.76
C LEU A 24 11.23 8.41 1.70
N LEU A 25 10.13 8.26 0.97
CA LEU A 25 9.54 9.34 0.21
C LEU A 25 9.28 10.47 1.21
N ALA A 26 10.11 11.51 1.12
CA ALA A 26 9.97 12.70 1.94
C ALA A 26 8.53 13.21 1.82
N LEU A 27 7.86 13.36 2.96
CA LEU A 27 6.57 14.05 3.05
C LEU A 27 6.78 15.49 2.57
N SER A 28 6.61 15.72 1.28
CA SER A 28 6.36 17.06 0.78
C SER A 28 5.06 17.53 1.43
N ALA A 29 5.12 18.69 2.09
CA ALA A 29 3.98 19.28 2.76
C ALA A 29 2.77 19.28 1.82
N LEU A 30 1.69 18.65 2.27
CA LEU A 30 0.40 18.60 1.60
C LEU A 30 -0.22 20.00 1.62
N ALA A 31 0.27 20.88 0.75
CA ALA A 31 -0.35 22.17 0.52
C ALA A 31 -1.77 21.93 -0.01
N ALA A 32 -2.72 22.69 0.51
CA ALA A 32 -4.07 22.70 -0.03
C ALA A 32 -4.01 23.03 -1.53
N PRO A 33 -4.94 22.47 -2.34
CA PRO A 33 -5.09 22.86 -3.74
C PRO A 33 -5.11 24.39 -3.86
N PRO A 34 -4.35 24.99 -4.77
CA PRO A 34 -4.57 26.39 -5.11
C PRO A 34 -6.02 26.56 -5.57
N SER A 35 -6.76 27.49 -4.97
CA SER A 35 -8.18 27.74 -5.29
C SER A 35 -8.41 28.18 -6.73
N ASP A 36 -7.35 28.64 -7.40
CA ASP A 36 -7.30 29.11 -8.79
C ASP A 36 -6.79 28.04 -9.77
N ALA A 37 -6.54 26.81 -9.33
CA ALA A 37 -6.11 25.73 -10.23
C ALA A 37 -7.17 25.50 -11.34
N THR A 38 -6.75 25.61 -12.60
CA THR A 38 -7.56 25.24 -13.77
C THR A 38 -7.42 23.75 -14.07
N CYS A 39 -8.36 23.18 -14.82
CA CYS A 39 -8.25 21.78 -15.26
C CYS A 39 -6.94 21.52 -16.03
N ASP A 40 -6.46 22.47 -16.82
CA ASP A 40 -5.17 22.35 -17.51
C ASP A 40 -3.99 22.29 -16.54
N THR A 41 -4.00 23.10 -15.48
CA THR A 41 -2.95 23.02 -14.46
C THR A 41 -3.03 21.72 -13.66
N LEU A 42 -4.23 21.22 -13.38
CA LEU A 42 -4.44 19.97 -12.66
C LEU A 42 -4.04 18.75 -13.49
N SER A 43 -4.24 18.77 -14.80
CA SER A 43 -3.78 17.71 -15.69
C SER A 43 -2.24 17.68 -15.77
N LEU A 44 -1.59 18.85 -15.78
CA LEU A 44 -0.13 18.95 -15.73
C LEU A 44 0.46 18.61 -14.36
N ALA A 45 -0.27 18.86 -13.26
CA ALA A 45 0.20 18.58 -11.91
C ALA A 45 0.49 17.08 -11.69
N LEU A 46 -0.21 16.20 -12.40
CA LEU A 46 0.04 14.75 -12.33
C LEU A 46 1.37 14.32 -12.96
N ALA A 47 1.92 15.09 -13.89
CA ALA A 47 3.28 14.83 -14.41
C ALA A 47 4.35 14.92 -13.31
N ARG A 48 4.01 15.50 -12.14
CA ARG A 48 4.87 15.57 -10.96
C ARG A 48 4.51 14.54 -9.90
N ILE A 49 3.48 13.73 -10.12
CA ILE A 49 3.04 12.72 -9.19
C ILE A 49 3.69 11.41 -9.59
N GLU A 50 4.78 11.10 -8.91
CA GLU A 50 5.30 9.74 -8.90
C GLU A 50 4.28 8.86 -8.17
N LEU A 51 3.44 8.18 -8.95
CA LEU A 51 2.66 7.06 -8.44
C LEU A 51 3.61 5.87 -8.35
N PRO A 52 3.59 5.13 -7.23
CA PRO A 52 4.34 3.89 -7.16
C PRO A 52 3.83 2.96 -8.27
N ASP A 53 4.76 2.33 -8.97
CA ASP A 53 4.42 1.21 -9.84
C ASP A 53 3.70 0.14 -9.03
N ARG A 54 2.82 -0.60 -9.71
CA ARG A 54 2.17 -1.75 -9.10
C ARG A 54 3.27 -2.73 -8.65
N PRO A 55 3.38 -3.07 -7.36
CA PRO A 55 4.43 -3.97 -6.91
C PRO A 55 4.34 -5.29 -7.69
N GLU A 56 5.47 -5.72 -8.23
CA GLU A 56 5.60 -7.01 -8.87
C GLU A 56 5.81 -8.10 -7.81
N GLY A 57 5.33 -9.31 -8.11
CA GLY A 57 5.39 -10.44 -7.19
C GLY A 57 4.06 -10.77 -6.54
N GLY A 58 4.02 -11.95 -5.93
CA GLY A 58 2.88 -12.42 -5.15
C GLY A 58 3.02 -12.07 -3.66
N PRO A 59 2.02 -12.44 -2.84
CA PRO A 59 2.11 -12.30 -1.39
C PRO A 59 3.32 -13.05 -0.83
N ASP A 60 3.89 -12.51 0.23
CA ASP A 60 5.05 -13.06 0.90
C ASP A 60 4.57 -14.03 1.99
N PHE A 61 4.91 -15.32 1.85
CA PHE A 61 4.42 -16.37 2.74
C PHE A 61 5.24 -16.50 4.03
N TRP A 62 5.52 -15.35 4.65
CA TRP A 62 6.47 -15.19 5.75
C TRP A 62 6.21 -16.05 6.98
N TRP A 63 4.95 -16.43 7.22
CA TRP A 63 4.59 -17.29 8.36
C TRP A 63 5.09 -18.74 8.20
N MET A 64 5.60 -19.09 7.02
CA MET A 64 6.21 -20.40 6.76
C MET A 64 7.72 -20.43 7.04
N ASP A 65 8.33 -19.29 7.36
CA ASP A 65 9.75 -19.22 7.68
C ASP A 65 10.05 -19.92 9.03
N PRO A 66 11.28 -20.46 9.24
CA PRO A 66 11.65 -21.08 10.52
C PRO A 66 11.57 -20.14 11.73
N ASN A 67 11.65 -18.83 11.50
CA ASN A 67 11.52 -17.80 12.52
C ASN A 67 10.71 -16.60 11.98
N PRO A 68 9.38 -16.76 11.82
CA PRO A 68 8.56 -15.84 11.04
C PRO A 68 8.37 -14.48 11.72
N CYS A 69 8.46 -14.45 13.06
CA CYS A 69 8.27 -13.24 13.86
C CYS A 69 9.57 -12.60 14.34
N GLY A 70 10.71 -13.30 14.26
CA GLY A 70 12.01 -12.73 14.63
C GLY A 70 11.99 -12.12 16.02
N GLN A 71 12.27 -10.81 16.10
CA GLN A 71 12.25 -10.04 17.35
C GLN A 71 10.85 -9.61 17.82
N TYR A 72 9.80 -9.84 17.03
CA TYR A 72 8.44 -9.38 17.29
C TYR A 72 7.57 -10.41 18.01
N GLY A 73 8.18 -11.38 18.68
CA GLY A 73 7.50 -12.38 19.50
C GLY A 73 7.18 -13.67 18.75
N GLN A 74 5.98 -14.20 18.95
CA GLN A 74 5.57 -15.53 18.48
C GLN A 74 4.51 -15.43 17.38
N LEU A 75 4.47 -16.43 16.50
CA LEU A 75 3.39 -16.56 15.54
C LEU A 75 2.09 -16.90 16.28
N ALA A 76 1.03 -16.18 15.93
CA ALA A 76 -0.31 -16.34 16.46
C ALA A 76 -1.33 -16.37 15.31
N GLY A 77 -2.54 -16.81 15.62
CA GLY A 77 -3.57 -17.08 14.63
C GLY A 77 -3.47 -18.49 14.05
N ILE A 78 -4.27 -18.75 13.02
CA ILE A 78 -4.37 -20.06 12.37
C ILE A 78 -4.35 -19.80 10.87
N ALA A 79 -3.39 -20.41 10.19
CA ALA A 79 -3.31 -20.37 8.75
C ALA A 79 -4.39 -21.29 8.13
N PRO A 80 -4.73 -21.09 6.85
CA PRO A 80 -5.57 -22.03 6.12
C PRO A 80 -5.02 -23.46 6.14
N PRO A 81 -5.88 -24.50 6.08
CA PRO A 81 -7.33 -24.41 5.88
C PRO A 81 -8.16 -24.17 7.15
N GLU A 82 -7.57 -24.22 8.34
CA GLU A 82 -8.32 -24.14 9.61
C GLU A 82 -8.58 -22.71 10.09
N GLY A 83 -7.95 -21.70 9.48
CA GLY A 83 -8.12 -20.30 9.82
C GLY A 83 -7.88 -19.33 8.68
N GLU A 84 -8.14 -18.05 8.96
CA GLU A 84 -8.15 -16.98 7.97
C GLU A 84 -7.19 -15.84 8.31
N ASP A 85 -6.38 -15.96 9.36
CA ASP A 85 -5.54 -14.86 9.86
C ASP A 85 -4.32 -15.38 10.63
N VAL A 86 -3.14 -14.88 10.28
CA VAL A 86 -1.88 -15.11 11.01
C VAL A 86 -1.20 -13.80 11.29
N TRP A 87 -0.59 -13.66 12.47
CA TRP A 87 0.13 -12.45 12.88
C TRP A 87 1.24 -12.76 13.87
N CYS A 88 2.14 -11.81 14.05
CA CYS A 88 3.10 -11.83 15.15
C CYS A 88 2.53 -11.17 16.40
N GLU A 89 2.74 -11.81 17.55
CA GLU A 89 2.26 -11.37 18.85
C GLU A 89 3.41 -11.27 19.87
N GLU A 90 3.48 -10.13 20.54
CA GLU A 90 4.40 -9.88 21.64
C GLU A 90 3.61 -9.37 22.84
N ARG A 91 3.77 -10.01 24.02
CA ARG A 91 3.10 -9.61 25.27
C ARG A 91 1.58 -9.48 25.13
N LYS A 92 0.94 -10.42 24.42
CA LYS A 92 -0.51 -10.46 24.13
C LYS A 92 -1.03 -9.29 23.28
N LYS A 93 -0.15 -8.64 22.53
CA LYS A 93 -0.48 -7.57 21.58
C LYS A 93 0.04 -7.94 20.21
N LYS A 94 -0.72 -7.60 19.16
CA LYS A 94 -0.25 -7.70 17.78
C LYS A 94 0.96 -6.79 17.61
N ASN A 95 2.07 -7.37 17.19
CA ASN A 95 3.32 -6.66 16.95
C ASN A 95 4.09 -7.37 15.84
N GLY A 96 4.39 -6.70 14.74
CA GLY A 96 5.04 -7.30 13.57
C GLY A 96 4.06 -7.58 12.41
N ARG A 97 4.34 -8.60 11.61
CA ARG A 97 3.61 -8.88 10.36
C ARG A 97 2.24 -9.50 10.61
N ARG A 98 1.31 -9.31 9.68
CA ARG A 98 0.01 -9.98 9.64
C ARG A 98 -0.41 -10.27 8.20
N THR A 99 -1.01 -11.44 7.99
CA THR A 99 -1.63 -11.82 6.71
C THR A 99 -3.02 -12.39 6.94
N ARG A 100 -3.98 -11.95 6.10
CA ARG A 100 -5.35 -12.50 6.05
C ARG A 100 -5.56 -13.29 4.77
N PHE A 101 -6.39 -14.32 4.89
CA PHE A 101 -6.71 -15.25 3.81
C PHE A 101 -8.20 -15.27 3.50
N THR A 102 -8.54 -15.76 2.31
CA THR A 102 -9.86 -16.34 2.02
C THR A 102 -10.00 -17.71 2.68
N ALA A 103 -11.22 -18.25 2.72
CA ALA A 103 -11.48 -19.61 3.22
C ALA A 103 -10.79 -20.72 2.39
N ASP A 104 -10.49 -20.48 1.10
CA ASP A 104 -9.69 -21.39 0.27
C ASP A 104 -8.17 -21.12 0.36
N GLY A 105 -7.76 -20.27 1.29
CA GLY A 105 -6.37 -20.04 1.68
C GLY A 105 -5.56 -19.07 0.83
N LYS A 106 -6.21 -18.30 -0.05
CA LYS A 106 -5.55 -17.25 -0.85
C LYS A 106 -5.38 -15.99 -0.02
N VAL A 107 -4.21 -15.36 -0.10
CA VAL A 107 -3.95 -14.10 0.59
C VAL A 107 -4.81 -12.98 0.03
N THR A 108 -5.42 -12.20 0.92
CA THR A 108 -6.23 -11.03 0.58
C THR A 108 -5.63 -9.73 1.11
N LEU A 109 -4.83 -9.81 2.19
CA LEU A 109 -4.31 -8.65 2.89
C LEU A 109 -2.99 -8.97 3.57
N GLU A 110 -2.03 -8.05 3.45
CA GLU A 110 -0.83 -8.01 4.26
C GLU A 110 -0.71 -6.63 4.92
N THR A 111 -0.29 -6.61 6.18
CA THR A 111 -0.08 -5.38 6.95
C THR A 111 0.93 -5.62 8.08
N ARG A 112 1.22 -4.59 8.86
CA ARG A 112 2.03 -4.68 10.08
C ARG A 112 1.31 -4.02 11.25
N PHE A 113 1.62 -4.51 12.44
CA PHE A 113 1.13 -3.99 13.70
C PHE A 113 2.29 -3.51 14.57
N LEU A 114 2.02 -2.50 15.38
CA LEU A 114 2.86 -2.08 16.49
C LEU A 114 1.95 -1.85 17.70
N ASN A 115 2.00 -2.75 18.68
CA ASN A 115 1.17 -2.68 19.89
C ASN A 115 -0.34 -2.55 19.59
N ASP A 116 -0.89 -3.47 18.79
CA ASP A 116 -2.29 -3.52 18.35
C ASP A 116 -2.72 -2.41 17.37
N GLU A 117 -1.84 -1.49 16.99
CA GLU A 117 -2.11 -0.48 15.96
C GLU A 117 -1.51 -0.88 14.61
N GLU A 118 -2.31 -0.81 13.52
CA GLU A 118 -1.75 -1.02 12.18
C GLU A 118 -0.83 0.14 11.77
N VAL A 119 0.31 -0.22 11.17
CA VAL A 119 1.35 0.73 10.77
C VAL A 119 1.98 0.32 9.44
N GLY A 120 2.48 1.31 8.69
CA GLY A 120 3.19 1.07 7.44
C GLY A 120 2.24 0.68 6.30
N PRO A 121 2.73 0.01 5.25
CA PRO A 121 1.92 -0.32 4.09
C PRO A 121 0.93 -1.44 4.41
N ARG A 122 -0.35 -1.18 4.14
CA ARG A 122 -1.37 -2.21 3.96
C ARG A 122 -1.46 -2.54 2.47
N VAL A 123 -1.23 -3.80 2.14
CA VAL A 123 -1.23 -4.33 0.77
C VAL A 123 -2.45 -5.23 0.59
N GLY A 124 -3.34 -4.87 -0.34
CA GLY A 124 -4.46 -5.71 -0.74
C GLY A 124 -4.11 -6.56 -1.95
N TRP A 125 -4.53 -7.81 -1.94
CA TRP A 125 -4.22 -8.80 -2.98
C TRP A 125 -5.50 -9.27 -3.67
N ASP A 126 -5.45 -9.40 -5.00
CA ASP A 126 -6.48 -10.13 -5.74
C ASP A 126 -6.23 -11.63 -5.57
N PRO A 127 -7.19 -12.39 -5.00
CA PRO A 127 -6.96 -13.80 -4.67
C PRO A 127 -6.78 -14.68 -5.91
N MET A 128 -7.31 -14.28 -7.07
CA MET A 128 -7.29 -15.08 -8.30
C MET A 128 -6.00 -14.90 -9.09
N SER A 129 -5.63 -13.64 -9.34
CA SER A 129 -4.44 -13.26 -10.10
C SER A 129 -3.18 -13.15 -9.24
N ARG A 130 -3.34 -13.11 -7.90
CA ARG A 130 -2.27 -12.90 -6.92
C ARG A 130 -1.48 -11.60 -7.13
N ARG A 131 -2.13 -10.60 -7.74
CA ARG A 131 -1.53 -9.27 -7.96
C ARG A 131 -2.02 -8.29 -6.89
N VAL A 132 -1.17 -7.32 -6.55
CA VAL A 132 -1.55 -6.22 -5.64
C VAL A 132 -2.68 -5.40 -6.23
N VAL A 133 -3.79 -5.21 -5.54
CA VAL A 133 -4.91 -4.35 -5.97
C VAL A 133 -5.00 -3.05 -5.19
N SER A 134 -4.34 -2.97 -4.04
CA SER A 134 -4.25 -1.72 -3.30
C SER A 134 -3.00 -1.63 -2.44
N LEU A 135 -2.53 -0.40 -2.26
CA LEU A 135 -1.45 -0.04 -1.35
C LEU A 135 -1.89 1.19 -0.55
N THR A 136 -1.99 1.06 0.77
CA THR A 136 -2.41 2.15 1.66
C THR A 136 -1.42 2.31 2.80
N PRO A 137 -0.68 3.43 2.88
CA PRO A 137 0.14 3.73 4.04
C PRO A 137 -0.73 4.03 5.27
N LEU A 138 -0.44 3.38 6.38
CA LEU A 138 -1.14 3.52 7.65
C LEU A 138 -0.24 4.13 8.73
N ARG A 139 -0.85 4.99 9.55
CA ARG A 139 -0.25 5.53 10.78
C ARG A 139 -1.30 5.47 11.87
N LYS A 140 -1.01 4.74 12.95
CA LYS A 140 -1.95 4.53 14.08
C LYS A 140 -3.30 3.98 13.63
N GLY A 141 -3.28 2.97 12.77
CA GLY A 141 -4.48 2.33 12.23
C GLY A 141 -5.24 3.12 11.15
N GLN A 142 -4.79 4.34 10.81
CA GLN A 142 -5.50 5.23 9.89
C GLN A 142 -4.70 5.47 8.61
N PRO A 143 -5.35 5.53 7.42
CA PRO A 143 -4.72 5.99 6.19
C PRO A 143 -4.00 7.33 6.37
N HIS A 144 -2.72 7.39 6.00
CA HIS A 144 -1.92 8.60 6.13
C HIS A 144 -0.83 8.63 5.06
N GLY A 145 -0.96 9.53 4.10
CA GLY A 145 -0.17 9.57 2.87
C GLY A 145 -1.01 9.18 1.66
N ARG A 146 -0.34 8.79 0.57
CA ARG A 146 -1.00 8.46 -0.70
C ARG A 146 -1.36 6.98 -0.75
N SER A 147 -2.64 6.67 -0.91
CA SER A 147 -3.10 5.32 -1.24
C SER A 147 -3.23 5.18 -2.76
N VAL A 148 -2.99 3.98 -3.26
CA VAL A 148 -3.21 3.62 -4.66
C VAL A 148 -4.07 2.37 -4.74
N VAL A 149 -5.03 2.36 -5.66
CA VAL A 149 -5.86 1.22 -6.00
C VAL A 149 -5.72 0.97 -7.49
N TRP A 150 -5.40 -0.25 -7.87
CA TRP A 150 -5.30 -0.69 -9.26
C TRP A 150 -6.52 -1.55 -9.59
N THR A 151 -7.33 -1.11 -10.54
CA THR A 151 -8.49 -1.83 -11.07
C THR A 151 -8.26 -2.17 -12.54
N PRO A 152 -9.09 -3.03 -13.15
CA PRO A 152 -9.04 -3.26 -14.60
C PRO A 152 -9.21 -1.96 -15.40
N GLU A 153 -10.01 -1.01 -14.92
CA GLU A 153 -10.29 0.25 -15.60
C GLU A 153 -9.17 1.30 -15.45
N GLY A 154 -8.19 1.04 -14.57
CA GLY A 154 -7.02 1.89 -14.39
C GLY A 154 -6.59 2.05 -12.93
N THR A 155 -6.17 3.25 -12.56
CA THR A 155 -5.57 3.52 -11.24
C THR A 155 -6.26 4.68 -10.53
N LEU A 156 -6.61 4.48 -9.26
CA LEU A 156 -7.10 5.52 -8.37
C LEU A 156 -6.04 5.84 -7.32
N ALA A 157 -5.53 7.07 -7.33
CA ALA A 157 -4.65 7.60 -6.29
C ALA A 157 -5.41 8.58 -5.41
N THR A 158 -5.31 8.45 -4.09
CA THR A 158 -5.98 9.34 -3.14
C THR A 158 -5.03 9.70 -2.02
N THR A 159 -5.04 10.96 -1.60
CA THR A 159 -4.23 11.39 -0.46
C THR A 159 -5.06 11.46 0.82
N TRP A 160 -4.47 10.98 1.91
CA TRP A 160 -5.09 10.86 3.22
C TRP A 160 -4.25 11.55 4.29
N VAL A 161 -4.92 12.19 5.24
CA VAL A 161 -4.33 12.71 6.47
C VAL A 161 -5.18 12.23 7.64
N LYS A 162 -4.64 11.30 8.44
CA LYS A 162 -5.31 10.78 9.65
C LYS A 162 -6.69 10.19 9.33
N GLY A 163 -6.74 9.36 8.29
CA GLY A 163 -7.95 8.67 7.83
C GLY A 163 -8.93 9.53 7.06
N VAL A 164 -8.64 10.81 6.86
CA VAL A 164 -9.50 11.76 6.15
C VAL A 164 -8.89 12.08 4.78
N LYS A 165 -9.71 12.08 3.72
CA LYS A 165 -9.25 12.48 2.37
C LYS A 165 -8.85 13.96 2.39
N GLN A 166 -7.68 14.26 1.85
CA GLN A 166 -7.11 15.60 1.82
C GLN A 166 -6.36 15.84 0.52
N GLY A 167 -6.40 17.06 -0.01
CA GLY A 167 -5.65 17.42 -1.21
C GLY A 167 -6.38 16.96 -2.46
N PHE A 168 -5.81 16.02 -3.21
CA PHE A 168 -6.38 15.57 -4.47
C PHE A 168 -6.50 14.04 -4.54
N SER A 169 -7.49 13.62 -5.31
CA SER A 169 -7.64 12.26 -5.85
C SER A 169 -7.53 12.31 -7.36
N TRP A 170 -6.84 11.34 -7.93
CA TRP A 170 -6.64 11.20 -9.36
C TRP A 170 -7.12 9.84 -9.83
N THR A 171 -7.87 9.83 -10.92
CA THR A 171 -8.24 8.63 -11.66
C THR A 171 -7.48 8.63 -12.97
N LEU A 172 -6.80 7.52 -13.24
CA LEU A 172 -6.04 7.28 -14.44
C LEU A 172 -6.64 6.06 -15.15
N ASP A 173 -6.62 6.06 -16.49
CA ASP A 173 -6.97 4.88 -17.29
C ASP A 173 -5.85 3.83 -17.27
N GLU A 174 -6.08 2.70 -17.94
CA GLU A 174 -5.13 1.61 -18.12
C GLU A 174 -3.79 2.02 -18.76
N ARG A 175 -3.76 3.14 -19.48
CA ARG A 175 -2.55 3.70 -20.11
C ARG A 175 -1.87 4.75 -19.25
N GLY A 176 -2.34 4.95 -18.01
CA GLY A 176 -1.83 5.97 -17.10
C GLY A 176 -2.24 7.39 -17.49
N ARG A 177 -3.25 7.58 -18.35
CA ARG A 177 -3.76 8.91 -18.70
C ARG A 177 -4.83 9.32 -17.71
N ILE A 178 -4.83 10.58 -17.31
CA ILE A 178 -5.83 11.11 -16.37
C ILE A 178 -7.20 11.10 -17.01
N THR A 179 -8.18 10.55 -16.29
CA THR A 179 -9.60 10.61 -16.63
C THR A 179 -10.37 11.46 -15.64
N ALA A 180 -9.87 11.63 -14.41
CA ALA A 180 -10.47 12.56 -13.45
C ALA A 180 -9.47 13.09 -12.41
N VAL A 181 -9.73 14.31 -11.92
CA VAL A 181 -9.10 14.89 -10.74
C VAL A 181 -10.18 15.47 -9.85
N GLU A 182 -10.10 15.21 -8.56
CA GLU A 182 -11.02 15.74 -7.55
C GLU A 182 -10.23 16.31 -6.39
N SER A 183 -10.62 17.48 -5.89
CA SER A 183 -10.02 18.11 -4.73
C SER A 183 -10.85 17.86 -3.46
N TRP A 184 -10.16 17.69 -2.34
CA TRP A 184 -10.71 17.27 -1.05
C TRP A 184 -10.12 18.11 0.09
N VAL A 185 -10.98 18.56 0.99
CA VAL A 185 -10.60 19.23 2.24
C VAL A 185 -11.45 18.61 3.35
N ASP A 186 -10.78 18.04 4.36
CA ASP A 186 -11.43 17.43 5.52
C ASP A 186 -12.49 16.38 5.15
N GLY A 187 -12.20 15.59 4.10
CA GLY A 187 -13.08 14.52 3.64
C GLY A 187 -14.25 14.99 2.78
N VAL A 188 -14.39 16.30 2.58
CA VAL A 188 -15.43 16.91 1.73
C VAL A 188 -14.81 17.30 0.39
N ARG A 189 -15.53 17.02 -0.71
CA ARG A 189 -15.13 17.54 -2.03
C ARG A 189 -15.16 19.06 -1.99
N SER A 190 -14.03 19.69 -2.24
CA SER A 190 -13.87 21.14 -2.12
C SER A 190 -12.80 21.60 -3.10
N GLY A 191 -13.14 22.54 -3.97
CA GLY A 191 -12.33 23.00 -5.09
C GLY A 191 -12.77 22.43 -6.44
N ARG A 192 -11.87 22.50 -7.42
CA ARG A 192 -12.18 22.14 -8.81
C ARG A 192 -12.09 20.62 -9.03
N SER A 193 -13.10 20.07 -9.67
CA SER A 193 -13.19 18.70 -10.16
C SER A 193 -13.19 18.74 -11.69
N CYS A 194 -12.35 17.91 -12.29
CA CYS A 194 -12.15 17.86 -13.72
C CYS A 194 -12.26 16.41 -14.20
N ALA A 195 -12.88 16.19 -15.35
CA ALA A 195 -12.91 14.88 -15.98
C ALA A 195 -12.64 14.98 -17.48
N TRP A 196 -11.88 14.02 -18.00
CA TRP A 196 -11.48 13.94 -19.39
C TRP A 196 -11.94 12.62 -20.00
N ARG A 197 -12.32 12.68 -21.27
CA ARG A 197 -12.56 11.51 -22.11
C ARG A 197 -11.69 11.65 -23.35
N ASP A 198 -10.84 10.65 -23.59
CA ASP A 198 -9.90 10.64 -24.71
C ASP A 198 -9.03 11.92 -24.79
N GLY A 199 -8.64 12.44 -23.62
CA GLY A 199 -7.84 13.66 -23.50
C GLY A 199 -8.63 14.97 -23.65
N VAL A 200 -9.93 14.90 -23.95
CA VAL A 200 -10.81 16.08 -24.08
C VAL A 200 -11.54 16.32 -22.76
N LEU A 201 -11.43 17.53 -22.24
CA LEU A 201 -12.14 17.95 -21.03
C LEU A 201 -13.66 17.86 -21.23
N GLN A 202 -14.33 17.10 -20.37
CA GLN A 202 -15.77 16.90 -20.37
C GLN A 202 -16.46 17.61 -19.21
N VAL A 203 -15.80 17.67 -18.07
CA VAL A 203 -16.32 18.26 -16.84
C VAL A 203 -15.28 19.22 -16.29
N ASP A 204 -15.71 20.45 -16.00
CA ASP A 204 -15.00 21.43 -15.17
C ASP A 204 -16.02 21.97 -14.17
N HIS A 205 -15.90 21.53 -12.92
CA HIS A 205 -16.85 21.88 -11.88
C HIS A 205 -16.12 22.38 -10.63
N LEU A 206 -16.43 23.61 -10.21
CA LEU A 206 -15.93 24.17 -8.96
C LEU A 206 -16.93 23.88 -7.84
N VAL A 207 -16.54 23.00 -6.91
CA VAL A 207 -17.31 22.73 -5.69
C VAL A 207 -16.86 23.69 -4.62
N ILE A 208 -17.75 24.60 -4.21
CA ILE A 208 -17.54 25.47 -3.05
C ILE A 208 -18.25 24.79 -1.87
N PRO A 209 -17.53 24.32 -0.85
CA PRO A 209 -18.17 23.75 0.33
C PRO A 209 -19.05 24.83 0.98
N THR A 210 -20.31 24.50 1.23
CA THR A 210 -21.19 25.35 2.03
C THR A 210 -20.75 25.33 3.49
N PRO A 211 -20.73 26.49 4.17
CA PRO A 211 -20.31 26.62 5.55
C PRO A 211 -21.22 25.87 6.54
#